data_AF-A0AAW1SVP1-F1
#
_entry.id   AF-A0AAW1SVP1-F1
#
_cell.length_a   1.000
_cell.length_b   1.000
_cell.length_c   1.000
_cell.angle_alpha   90.00
_cell.angle_beta   90.00
_cell.angle_gamma   90.00
#
_symmetry.space_group_name_H-M   'P 1'
#
loop_
_entity.id
_entity.type
_entity.pdbx_description
1 polymer ?
#
loop_
_entity_poly.entity_id
_entity_poly.type
_entity_poly.pdbx_seq_one_letter_code
_entity_poly.pdbx_strand_id
1 'polypeptide(L)'
;MSMLLAQSAIQPGLASVYCTIVQQSLEDVEFYIRRFPQFWGKSYAKVRRSFQGIVVCGYLRPGAEQSLFLNPPDSEVLCEGDLIICLAQTGFFEPDADGRAILKKLDKAAGSHALRAPPNAPEPACAKSTPKKVIVAWYDHDMKYLVRSLGRFAPFGSEVVVICPNDLEGMPEKQAKGTSCHFSSLSGDPTQLSLVMEAGIAEADSLIIGGIEKEDAKEADTLLLSMLLVLQDALLRCPKRRHPLHVIGLIRRAETTQVANYLLDRLGQGLVTAELLQPDELVSGMMAQIAADPLLAQLLTSFIYSSEGQEIYLRPPSNYQLPDDTECTFQQLSELCRLRQETAIGFIAKEGGVELSPSMRSTRRFCNSDRIIVLADSGPAFCSLDPSVDLSSSVDIPDVDRSNSHPSK
;
A
#
# COMPACT_ATOMS: atom_id res chain seq x y z
N MET A 1 5.11 -6.21 -9.43
CA MET A 1 3.63 -6.11 -9.47
C MET A 1 2.96 -6.94 -8.37
N SER A 2 3.41 -8.16 -8.09
CA SER A 2 2.81 -9.05 -7.08
C SER A 2 2.69 -8.45 -5.67
N MET A 3 3.63 -7.60 -5.26
CA MET A 3 3.57 -6.88 -3.99
C MET A 3 2.38 -5.91 -3.94
N LEU A 4 2.23 -5.05 -4.94
CA LEU A 4 1.11 -4.11 -5.05
C LEU A 4 -0.24 -4.84 -5.14
N LEU A 5 -0.32 -5.94 -5.91
CA LEU A 5 -1.52 -6.78 -5.97
C LEU A 5 -1.89 -7.34 -4.59
N ALA A 6 -0.93 -7.92 -3.87
CA ALA A 6 -1.16 -8.46 -2.54
C ALA A 6 -1.60 -7.36 -1.55
N GLN A 7 -0.91 -6.22 -1.53
CA GLN A 7 -1.25 -5.14 -0.62
C GLN A 7 -2.63 -4.55 -0.94
N SER A 8 -2.98 -4.36 -2.21
CA SER A 8 -4.30 -3.82 -2.62
C SER A 8 -5.42 -4.82 -2.29
N ALA A 9 -5.15 -6.12 -2.44
CA ALA A 9 -6.08 -7.16 -1.99
C ALA A 9 -6.36 -7.10 -0.49
N ILE A 10 -5.36 -6.74 0.32
CA ILE A 10 -5.52 -6.61 1.76
C ILE A 10 -6.03 -5.21 2.16
N GLN A 11 -5.73 -4.17 1.40
CA GLN A 11 -6.04 -2.78 1.70
C GLN A 11 -6.74 -2.13 0.50
N PRO A 12 -8.06 -2.30 0.35
CA PRO A 12 -8.80 -1.70 -0.75
C PRO A 12 -8.59 -0.19 -0.85
N GLY A 13 -8.22 0.28 -2.04
CA GLY A 13 -7.89 1.68 -2.34
C GLY A 13 -6.39 1.97 -2.36
N LEU A 14 -5.54 1.03 -1.94
CA LEU A 14 -4.09 1.29 -1.88
C LEU A 14 -3.47 1.49 -3.26
N ALA A 15 -3.92 0.73 -4.26
CA ALA A 15 -3.45 0.85 -5.62
C ALA A 15 -3.73 2.24 -6.18
N SER A 16 -4.92 2.80 -5.90
CA SER A 16 -5.26 4.17 -6.30
C SER A 16 -4.29 5.21 -5.73
N VAL A 17 -3.83 5.05 -4.48
CA VAL A 17 -2.82 5.92 -3.86
C VAL A 17 -1.49 5.85 -4.60
N TYR A 18 -1.03 4.64 -4.91
CA TYR A 18 0.20 4.47 -5.69
C TYR A 18 0.09 5.10 -7.07
N CYS A 19 -1.03 4.87 -7.78
CA CYS A 19 -1.31 5.47 -9.08
C CYS A 19 -1.28 7.00 -9.00
N THR A 20 -1.98 7.62 -8.04
CA THR A 20 -2.00 9.09 -7.87
C THR A 20 -0.61 9.67 -7.63
N ILE A 21 0.29 8.96 -6.95
CA ILE A 21 1.65 9.44 -6.69
C ILE A 21 2.54 9.36 -7.93
N VAL A 22 2.38 8.31 -8.76
CA VAL A 22 3.26 8.11 -9.93
C VAL A 22 2.73 8.72 -11.23
N GLN A 23 1.42 8.80 -11.39
CA GLN A 23 0.80 9.38 -12.58
C GLN A 23 0.94 10.91 -12.52
N GLN A 24 1.62 11.47 -13.51
CA GLN A 24 1.81 12.92 -13.58
C GLN A 24 0.58 13.58 -14.19
N SER A 25 -0.11 14.41 -13.41
CA SER A 25 -1.03 15.41 -13.94
C SER A 25 -0.75 16.79 -13.32
N LEU A 26 -1.29 17.85 -13.92
CA LEU A 26 -1.04 19.22 -13.50
C LEU A 26 -1.58 19.55 -12.10
N GLU A 27 -2.50 18.74 -11.57
CA GLU A 27 -3.14 18.95 -10.27
C GLU A 27 -2.74 17.88 -9.23
N ASP A 28 -1.99 16.86 -9.66
CA ASP A 28 -1.59 15.74 -8.82
C ASP A 28 -0.39 16.05 -7.95
N VAL A 29 -0.20 15.19 -6.97
CA VAL A 29 0.78 15.36 -5.90
C VAL A 29 1.95 14.43 -6.15
N GLU A 30 3.15 15.00 -6.18
CA GLU A 30 4.39 14.29 -6.50
C GLU A 30 5.40 14.37 -5.37
N PHE A 31 6.40 13.49 -5.43
CA PHE A 31 7.54 13.57 -4.53
C PHE A 31 8.55 14.61 -5.02
N TYR A 32 9.06 15.39 -4.06
CA TYR A 32 10.12 16.36 -4.27
C TYR A 32 11.23 16.15 -3.25
N ILE A 33 12.47 16.17 -3.72
CA ILE A 33 13.67 16.14 -2.87
C ILE A 33 14.30 17.53 -2.91
N ARG A 34 14.41 18.20 -1.76
CA ARG A 34 14.87 19.59 -1.68
C ARG A 34 15.82 19.82 -0.51
N ARG A 35 16.77 20.73 -0.72
CA ARG A 35 17.75 21.12 0.29
C ARG A 35 17.22 22.29 1.11
N PHE A 36 17.25 22.16 2.43
CA PHE A 36 16.87 23.22 3.36
C PHE A 36 17.94 23.40 4.44
N PRO A 37 19.01 24.18 4.18
CA PRO A 37 20.12 24.39 5.10
C PRO A 37 19.71 24.84 6.51
N GLN A 38 18.62 25.61 6.60
CA GLN A 38 18.05 26.12 7.86
C GLN A 38 17.59 25.02 8.82
N PHE A 39 17.40 23.79 8.35
CA PHE A 39 16.97 22.64 9.14
C PHE A 39 18.09 21.72 9.59
N TRP A 40 19.34 21.92 9.14
CA TRP A 40 20.46 21.14 9.68
C TRP A 40 20.66 21.43 11.17
N GLY A 41 20.93 20.38 11.94
CA GLY A 41 20.97 20.40 13.40
C GLY A 41 19.60 20.56 14.06
N LYS A 42 18.48 20.47 13.32
CA LYS A 42 17.12 20.42 13.90
C LYS A 42 16.61 18.99 13.91
N SER A 43 15.76 18.69 14.88
CA SER A 43 15.07 17.41 14.94
C SER A 43 14.01 17.29 13.84
N TYR A 44 13.79 16.07 13.35
CA TYR A 44 12.77 15.76 12.36
C TYR A 44 11.38 16.20 12.81
N ALA A 45 11.08 16.05 14.12
CA ALA A 45 9.87 16.58 14.75
C ALA A 45 9.61 18.06 14.42
N LYS A 46 10.65 18.89 14.42
CA LYS A 46 10.53 20.32 14.09
C LYS A 46 10.39 20.52 12.59
N VAL A 47 11.15 19.77 11.80
CA VAL A 47 11.16 19.88 10.34
C VAL A 47 9.79 19.55 9.76
N ARG A 48 9.20 18.42 10.13
CA ARG A 48 7.89 17.97 9.62
C ARG A 48 6.71 18.91 9.93
N ARG A 49 6.86 19.82 10.89
CA ARG A 49 5.86 20.82 11.30
C ARG A 49 6.10 22.21 10.73
N SER A 50 7.17 22.38 9.96
CA SER A 50 7.58 23.69 9.45
C SER A 50 6.93 24.05 8.11
N PHE A 51 5.99 23.24 7.63
CA PHE A 51 5.29 23.45 6.36
C PHE A 51 3.77 23.29 6.55
N GLN A 52 2.99 24.16 5.90
CA GLN A 52 1.53 24.18 5.94
C GLN A 52 0.88 23.69 4.64
N GLY A 53 1.59 23.78 3.51
CA GLY A 53 1.09 23.43 2.19
C GLY A 53 1.63 22.12 1.61
N ILE A 54 2.49 21.42 2.35
CA ILE A 54 3.11 20.16 1.92
C ILE A 54 3.21 19.17 3.07
N VAL A 55 3.43 17.91 2.77
CA VAL A 55 3.74 16.88 3.75
C VAL A 55 5.21 16.48 3.66
N VAL A 56 5.93 16.55 4.78
CA VAL A 56 7.30 16.04 4.88
C VAL A 56 7.24 14.55 5.18
N CYS A 57 7.79 13.73 4.29
CA CYS A 57 7.74 12.26 4.38
C CYS A 57 9.03 11.65 4.94
N GLY A 58 10.13 12.40 4.95
CA GLY A 58 11.42 11.87 5.38
C GLY A 58 12.60 12.73 4.94
N TYR A 59 13.79 12.12 4.88
CA TYR A 59 15.00 12.74 4.36
C TYR A 59 15.88 11.74 3.60
N LEU A 60 16.71 12.27 2.72
CA LEU A 60 17.78 11.57 2.03
C LEU A 60 19.12 12.04 2.61
N ARG A 61 20.02 11.11 2.91
CA ARG A 61 21.41 11.36 3.31
C ARG A 61 22.35 10.88 2.20
N PRO A 62 22.78 11.77 1.29
CA PRO A 62 23.67 11.38 0.20
C PRO A 62 24.99 10.81 0.72
N GLY A 63 25.46 9.70 0.13
CA GLY A 63 26.77 9.11 0.42
C GLY A 63 26.84 8.17 1.64
N ALA A 64 25.71 7.87 2.29
CA ALA A 64 25.63 6.82 3.32
C ALA A 64 25.24 5.46 2.70
N GLU A 65 25.58 4.34 3.37
CA GLU A 65 25.14 2.99 2.96
C GLU A 65 23.60 2.87 2.96
N GLN A 66 22.95 3.43 3.99
CA GLN A 66 21.51 3.66 4.03
C GLN A 66 21.26 5.16 3.85
N SER A 67 20.82 5.55 2.66
CA SER A 67 20.63 6.96 2.28
C SER A 67 19.19 7.41 2.29
N LEU A 68 18.20 6.51 2.35
CA LEU A 68 16.77 6.83 2.33
C LEU A 68 16.12 6.56 3.69
N PHE A 69 15.53 7.60 4.29
CA PHE A 69 14.82 7.51 5.57
C PHE A 69 13.42 8.09 5.42
N LEU A 70 12.44 7.21 5.21
CA LEU A 70 11.02 7.56 5.28
C LEU A 70 10.53 7.47 6.72
N ASN A 71 9.54 8.31 7.08
CA ASN A 71 8.95 8.43 8.42
C ASN A 71 9.96 8.17 9.57
N PRO A 72 11.08 8.90 9.61
CA PRO A 72 12.09 8.71 10.64
C PRO A 72 11.54 9.10 12.02
N PRO A 73 12.13 8.59 13.12
CA PRO A 73 11.69 8.95 14.45
C PRO A 73 11.85 10.45 14.71
N ASP A 74 10.96 11.01 15.52
CA ASP A 74 10.92 12.45 15.84
C ASP A 74 12.23 13.00 16.41
N SER A 75 13.01 12.15 17.08
CA SER A 75 14.32 12.45 17.67
C SER A 75 15.45 12.57 16.66
N GLU A 76 15.28 12.07 15.42
CA GLU A 76 16.34 12.13 14.40
C GLU A 76 16.73 13.56 14.10
N VAL A 77 18.04 13.79 13.94
CA VAL A 77 18.60 15.12 13.66
C VAL A 77 19.12 15.15 12.24
N LEU A 78 18.67 16.14 11.46
CA LEU A 78 19.16 16.34 10.11
C LEU A 78 20.61 16.83 10.17
N CYS A 79 21.49 16.15 9.44
CA CYS A 79 22.90 16.48 9.28
C CYS A 79 23.10 17.46 8.13
N GLU A 80 24.27 18.11 8.11
CA GLU A 80 24.66 18.95 6.98
C GLU A 80 24.70 18.12 5.69
N GLY A 81 24.05 18.62 4.64
CA GLY A 81 23.93 17.94 3.36
C GLY A 81 22.69 17.06 3.21
N ASP A 82 21.95 16.78 4.28
CA ASP A 82 20.68 16.06 4.19
C ASP A 82 19.67 16.85 3.33
N LEU A 83 18.91 16.10 2.53
CA LEU A 83 17.83 16.59 1.67
C LEU A 83 16.49 16.13 2.24
N ILE A 84 15.47 16.98 2.22
CA ILE A 84 14.15 16.65 2.72
C ILE A 84 13.31 16.05 1.60
N ILE A 85 12.61 14.96 1.92
CA ILE A 85 11.62 14.32 1.03
C ILE A 85 10.25 14.88 1.39
N CYS A 86 9.61 15.49 0.40
CA CYS A 86 8.30 16.11 0.55
C CYS A 86 7.33 15.54 -0.48
N LEU A 87 6.06 15.50 -0.12
CA LEU A 87 4.94 15.24 -1.01
C LEU A 87 4.20 16.56 -1.20
N ALA A 88 4.03 17.01 -2.46
CA ALA A 88 3.51 18.35 -2.78
C ALA A 88 2.86 18.41 -4.18
N GLN A 89 1.95 19.34 -4.41
CA GLN A 89 1.37 19.61 -5.75
C GLN A 89 2.32 20.38 -6.67
N THR A 90 3.27 21.12 -6.11
CA THR A 90 4.23 21.90 -6.90
C THR A 90 5.62 21.78 -6.31
N GLY A 91 6.65 21.92 -7.14
CA GLY A 91 8.05 21.91 -6.68
C GLY A 91 8.52 23.20 -5.99
N PHE A 92 7.63 24.17 -5.78
CA PHE A 92 7.93 25.48 -5.19
C PHE A 92 7.20 25.63 -3.86
N PHE A 93 7.92 25.39 -2.76
CA PHE A 93 7.41 25.56 -1.40
C PHE A 93 8.53 26.02 -0.48
N GLU A 94 8.18 26.87 0.47
CA GLU A 94 9.09 27.43 1.47
C GLU A 94 8.58 27.09 2.87
N PRO A 95 9.47 26.98 3.87
CA PRO A 95 9.06 26.83 5.26
C PRO A 95 8.26 28.02 5.75
N ASP A 96 7.23 27.75 6.55
CA ASP A 96 6.45 28.80 7.18
C ASP A 96 7.26 29.50 8.29
N ALA A 97 7.34 30.83 8.20
CA ALA A 97 8.04 31.67 9.18
C ALA A 97 7.53 31.45 10.63
N ASP A 98 6.25 31.07 10.77
CA ASP A 98 5.50 30.97 12.03
C ASP A 98 5.39 29.56 12.63
N GLY A 99 6.16 28.58 12.15
CA GLY A 99 6.12 27.20 12.69
C GLY A 99 6.21 27.14 14.23
N ARG A 100 6.88 28.09 14.88
CA ARG A 100 6.98 28.22 16.36
C ARG A 100 5.68 28.62 17.06
N ALA A 101 4.83 29.45 16.46
CA ALA A 101 3.56 29.87 17.07
C ALA A 101 2.52 28.75 16.99
N ILE A 102 2.56 27.98 15.90
CA ILE A 102 1.75 26.78 15.66
C ILE A 102 2.16 25.67 16.64
N LEU A 103 3.46 25.41 16.80
CA LEU A 103 4.02 24.49 17.80
C LEU A 103 3.47 24.77 19.21
N LYS A 104 3.49 26.02 19.68
CA LYS A 104 2.97 26.37 21.02
C LYS A 104 1.46 26.18 21.18
N LYS A 105 0.68 26.34 20.11
CA LYS A 105 -0.78 26.08 20.11
C LYS A 105 -1.07 24.58 20.04
N LEU A 106 -0.31 23.83 19.24
CA LEU A 106 -0.41 22.38 19.14
C LEU A 106 0.02 21.68 20.42
N ASP A 107 1.12 22.09 21.06
CA ASP A 107 1.56 21.55 22.35
C ASP A 107 0.54 21.85 23.46
N LYS A 108 -0.11 23.02 23.41
CA LYS A 108 -1.23 23.35 24.31
C LYS A 108 -2.51 22.59 23.99
N ALA A 109 -2.80 22.31 22.73
CA ALA A 109 -3.96 21.51 22.31
C ALA A 109 -3.75 20.03 22.64
N ALA A 110 -2.56 19.50 22.38
CA ALA A 110 -2.11 18.16 22.76
C ALA A 110 -2.02 17.99 24.29
N GLY A 111 -1.66 19.06 25.01
CA GLY A 111 -1.68 19.12 26.47
C GLY A 111 -3.05 19.39 27.10
N SER A 112 -4.00 19.96 26.33
CA SER A 112 -5.39 20.12 26.75
C SER A 112 -6.12 18.79 26.59
N HIS A 113 -7.04 18.49 27.50
CA HIS A 113 -7.82 17.26 27.59
C HIS A 113 -8.55 16.80 26.30
N ALA A 114 -8.51 17.56 25.20
CA ALA A 114 -9.16 17.27 23.94
C ALA A 114 -8.37 16.31 22.99
N LEU A 115 -7.06 16.13 23.20
CA LEU A 115 -6.21 15.25 22.37
C LEU A 115 -5.46 14.18 23.17
N ARG A 116 -5.71 14.11 24.48
CA ARG A 116 -5.18 13.06 25.35
C ARG A 116 -6.19 11.93 25.34
N ALA A 117 -5.82 10.78 24.76
CA ALA A 117 -6.46 9.53 25.13
C ALA A 117 -6.51 9.48 26.68
N PRO A 118 -7.65 9.14 27.30
CA PRO A 118 -7.77 9.11 28.75
C PRO A 118 -6.59 8.33 29.35
N PRO A 119 -6.00 8.76 30.48
CA PRO A 119 -4.83 8.09 31.07
C PRO A 119 -5.05 6.61 31.43
N ASN A 120 -6.31 6.14 31.40
CA ASN A 120 -6.72 4.74 31.56
C ASN A 120 -7.59 4.23 30.39
N ALA A 121 -7.64 4.93 29.25
CA ALA A 121 -8.17 4.29 28.05
C ALA A 121 -7.19 3.15 27.72
N PRO A 122 -7.66 1.91 27.55
CA PRO A 122 -6.81 0.89 26.97
C PRO A 122 -6.21 1.51 25.71
N GLU A 123 -4.90 1.41 25.53
CA GLU A 123 -4.32 1.64 24.20
C GLU A 123 -5.29 0.98 23.23
N PRO A 124 -5.86 1.69 22.24
CA PRO A 124 -6.63 1.00 21.22
C PRO A 124 -5.61 0.06 20.60
N ALA A 125 -5.69 -1.20 21.03
CA ALA A 125 -4.88 -2.29 20.56
C ALA A 125 -4.95 -2.13 19.05
N CYS A 126 -3.78 -1.92 18.42
CA CYS A 126 -3.66 -1.75 16.96
C CYS A 126 -4.69 -2.69 16.35
N ALA A 127 -5.78 -2.13 15.79
CA ALA A 127 -7.05 -2.85 15.66
C ALA A 127 -6.74 -4.23 15.10
N LYS A 128 -6.90 -5.27 15.94
CA LYS A 128 -6.38 -6.61 15.63
C LYS A 128 -6.94 -6.98 14.26
N SER A 129 -6.06 -7.01 13.26
CA SER A 129 -6.50 -7.10 11.88
C SER A 129 -7.24 -8.43 11.74
N THR A 130 -8.51 -8.36 11.32
CA THR A 130 -9.34 -9.56 11.24
C THR A 130 -8.84 -10.45 10.11
N PRO A 131 -8.79 -11.78 10.30
CA PRO A 131 -8.49 -12.72 9.24
C PRO A 131 -9.30 -12.42 7.99
N LYS A 132 -8.66 -12.49 6.81
CA LYS A 132 -9.31 -12.26 5.52
C LYS A 132 -9.36 -13.53 4.69
N LYS A 133 -10.37 -13.65 3.84
CA LYS A 133 -10.43 -14.68 2.79
C LYS A 133 -10.16 -14.06 1.43
N VAL A 134 -9.06 -14.44 0.80
CA VAL A 134 -8.62 -13.96 -0.51
C VAL A 134 -8.73 -15.08 -1.52
N ILE A 135 -9.40 -14.84 -2.63
CA ILE A 135 -9.42 -15.74 -3.78
C ILE A 135 -8.47 -15.19 -4.84
N VAL A 136 -7.70 -16.07 -5.47
CA VAL A 136 -6.79 -15.71 -6.55
C VAL A 136 -7.17 -16.51 -7.79
N ALA A 137 -7.66 -15.84 -8.83
CA ALA A 137 -7.79 -16.36 -10.18
C ALA A 137 -6.44 -16.14 -10.88
N TRP A 138 -5.64 -17.21 -11.01
CA TRP A 138 -4.26 -17.13 -11.46
C TRP A 138 -4.04 -17.92 -12.76
N TYR A 139 -3.49 -17.25 -13.78
CA TYR A 139 -3.29 -17.84 -15.11
C TYR A 139 -1.82 -18.21 -15.43
N ASP A 140 -0.86 -17.83 -14.59
CA ASP A 140 0.56 -18.20 -14.75
C ASP A 140 0.92 -19.45 -13.92
N HIS A 141 2.05 -20.08 -14.23
CA HIS A 141 2.61 -21.19 -13.45
C HIS A 141 3.37 -20.74 -12.20
N ASP A 142 4.00 -19.56 -12.22
CA ASP A 142 4.78 -19.06 -11.09
C ASP A 142 3.99 -18.06 -10.26
N MET A 143 3.85 -18.33 -8.96
CA MET A 143 3.23 -17.41 -7.99
C MET A 143 4.09 -17.17 -6.75
N LYS A 144 5.37 -17.55 -6.78
CA LYS A 144 6.29 -17.45 -5.63
C LYS A 144 6.26 -16.06 -4.99
N TYR A 145 6.30 -15.01 -5.83
CA TYR A 145 6.29 -13.63 -5.37
C TYR A 145 4.93 -13.19 -4.80
N LEU A 146 3.82 -13.64 -5.39
CA LEU A 146 2.48 -13.30 -4.89
C LEU A 146 2.21 -13.99 -3.55
N VAL A 147 2.51 -15.28 -3.43
CA VAL A 147 2.37 -16.06 -2.19
C VAL A 147 3.22 -15.43 -1.07
N ARG A 148 4.49 -15.11 -1.36
CA ARG A 148 5.38 -14.43 -0.40
C ARG A 148 4.81 -13.07 0.04
N SER A 149 4.27 -12.30 -0.90
CA SER A 149 3.69 -10.98 -0.61
C SER A 149 2.41 -11.11 0.22
N LEU A 150 1.49 -12.02 -0.13
CA LEU A 150 0.27 -12.27 0.63
C LEU A 150 0.59 -12.77 2.04
N GLY A 151 1.54 -13.69 2.21
CA GLY A 151 1.99 -14.15 3.52
C GLY A 151 2.59 -13.03 4.39
N ARG A 152 3.12 -11.97 3.79
CA ARG A 152 3.64 -10.80 4.52
C ARG A 152 2.52 -9.85 4.97
N PHE A 153 1.58 -9.52 4.09
CA PHE A 153 0.60 -8.46 4.35
C PHE A 153 -0.72 -8.94 4.95
N ALA A 154 -1.12 -10.18 4.68
CA ALA A 154 -2.44 -10.64 5.08
C ALA A 154 -2.50 -10.94 6.59
N PRO A 155 -3.62 -10.56 7.26
CA PRO A 155 -3.88 -10.79 8.69
C PRO A 155 -3.64 -12.23 9.16
N PHE A 156 -3.21 -12.42 10.41
CA PHE A 156 -2.95 -13.76 10.93
C PHE A 156 -4.24 -14.57 10.91
N GLY A 157 -4.16 -15.81 10.40
CA GLY A 157 -5.31 -16.68 10.19
C GLY A 157 -6.06 -16.44 8.88
N SER A 158 -5.56 -15.56 7.99
CA SER A 158 -6.17 -15.37 6.67
C SER A 158 -6.09 -16.62 5.82
N GLU A 159 -7.10 -16.81 4.97
CA GLU A 159 -7.21 -17.91 4.02
C GLU A 159 -6.98 -17.38 2.60
N VAL A 160 -6.15 -18.07 1.84
CA VAL A 160 -5.90 -17.79 0.43
C VAL A 160 -6.25 -19.04 -0.38
N VAL A 161 -7.22 -18.92 -1.28
CA VAL A 161 -7.63 -20.00 -2.19
C VAL A 161 -7.26 -19.61 -3.60
N VAL A 162 -6.43 -20.41 -4.26
CA VAL A 162 -5.96 -20.11 -5.62
C VAL A 162 -6.58 -21.07 -6.62
N ILE A 163 -7.20 -20.53 -7.66
CA ILE A 163 -7.75 -21.28 -8.79
C ILE A 163 -6.78 -21.14 -9.95
N CYS A 164 -6.36 -22.26 -10.52
CA CYS A 164 -5.34 -22.27 -11.58
C CYS A 164 -5.50 -23.48 -12.52
N PRO A 165 -5.34 -23.31 -13.84
CA PRO A 165 -5.55 -24.39 -14.80
C PRO A 165 -4.41 -25.42 -14.81
N ASN A 166 -3.20 -25.02 -14.39
CA ASN A 166 -1.99 -25.83 -14.48
C ASN A 166 -1.37 -26.10 -13.11
N ASP A 167 -0.39 -27.03 -13.07
CA ASP A 167 0.45 -27.24 -11.89
C ASP A 167 1.15 -25.93 -11.49
N LEU A 168 1.03 -25.59 -10.21
CA LEU A 168 1.56 -24.36 -9.63
C LEU A 168 2.95 -24.55 -9.04
N GLU A 169 3.89 -23.73 -9.48
CA GLU A 169 5.14 -23.53 -8.77
C GLU A 169 5.03 -22.41 -7.74
N GLY A 170 5.61 -22.63 -6.56
CA GLY A 170 5.68 -21.62 -5.50
C GLY A 170 4.56 -21.68 -4.46
N MET A 171 3.63 -22.62 -4.61
CA MET A 171 2.72 -22.97 -3.53
C MET A 171 3.49 -23.59 -2.35
N PRO A 172 3.14 -23.26 -1.10
CA PRO A 172 3.77 -23.86 0.06
C PRO A 172 3.36 -25.35 0.15
N GLU A 173 4.34 -26.26 0.04
CA GLU A 173 4.12 -27.71 0.07
C GLU A 173 3.44 -28.20 1.36
N LYS A 174 3.63 -27.47 2.46
CA LYS A 174 2.99 -27.71 3.76
C LYS A 174 2.69 -26.36 4.40
N GLN A 175 1.53 -26.23 5.05
CA GLN A 175 1.25 -25.11 5.94
C GLN A 175 2.25 -25.17 7.10
N ALA A 176 3.34 -24.40 6.97
CA ALA A 176 4.37 -24.37 8.00
C ALA A 176 3.76 -23.82 9.29
N LYS A 177 4.00 -24.50 10.42
CA LYS A 177 3.57 -24.01 11.74
C LYS A 177 4.17 -22.62 11.95
N GLY A 178 3.33 -21.60 12.07
CA GLY A 178 3.75 -20.21 12.26
C GLY A 178 3.57 -19.29 11.04
N THR A 179 3.05 -19.77 9.91
CA THR A 179 2.66 -18.87 8.81
C THR A 179 1.42 -18.06 9.18
N SER A 180 1.42 -16.78 8.82
CA SER A 180 0.27 -15.88 8.99
C SER A 180 -0.97 -16.31 8.21
N CYS A 181 -0.80 -17.08 7.12
CA CYS A 181 -1.88 -17.40 6.18
C CYS A 181 -1.92 -18.89 5.81
N HIS A 182 -3.14 -19.37 5.55
CA HIS A 182 -3.42 -20.71 5.05
C HIS A 182 -3.65 -20.67 3.54
N PHE A 183 -2.80 -21.35 2.79
CA PHE A 183 -2.93 -21.44 1.32
C PHE A 183 -3.56 -22.77 0.92
N SER A 184 -4.40 -22.74 -0.11
CA SER A 184 -4.98 -23.91 -0.76
C SER A 184 -5.13 -23.64 -2.27
N SER A 185 -5.21 -24.72 -3.07
CA SER A 185 -5.38 -24.64 -4.51
C SER A 185 -6.57 -25.46 -5.00
N LEU A 186 -7.22 -24.96 -6.05
CA LEU A 186 -8.22 -25.65 -6.85
C LEU A 186 -7.70 -25.73 -8.29
N SER A 187 -7.57 -26.95 -8.80
CA SER A 187 -7.10 -27.18 -10.18
C SER A 187 -8.26 -27.02 -11.15
N GLY A 188 -8.09 -26.12 -12.11
CA GLY A 188 -9.04 -25.87 -13.21
C GLY A 188 -9.05 -24.41 -13.65
N ASP A 189 -9.81 -24.14 -14.71
CA ASP A 189 -9.89 -22.81 -15.32
C ASP A 189 -10.62 -21.83 -14.38
N PRO A 190 -10.02 -20.68 -14.00
CA PRO A 190 -10.66 -19.69 -13.14
C PRO A 190 -11.99 -19.14 -13.67
N THR A 191 -12.24 -19.23 -14.97
CA THR A 191 -13.52 -18.83 -15.58
C THR A 191 -14.66 -19.83 -15.36
N GLN A 192 -14.41 -20.96 -14.68
CA GLN A 192 -15.46 -21.90 -14.31
C GLN A 192 -16.20 -21.47 -13.05
N LEU A 193 -17.49 -21.16 -13.20
CA LEU A 193 -18.35 -20.75 -12.09
C LEU A 193 -18.34 -21.72 -10.90
N SER A 194 -18.30 -23.03 -11.15
CA SER A 194 -18.28 -24.04 -10.09
C SER A 194 -17.06 -23.89 -9.18
N LEU A 195 -15.87 -23.64 -9.75
CA LEU A 195 -14.63 -23.47 -8.98
C LEU A 195 -14.63 -22.15 -8.19
N VAL A 196 -15.16 -21.08 -8.77
CA VAL A 196 -15.31 -19.79 -8.08
C VAL A 196 -16.25 -19.91 -6.87
N MET A 197 -17.33 -20.69 -7.01
CA MET A 197 -18.24 -20.99 -5.90
C MET A 197 -17.60 -21.91 -4.85
N GLU A 198 -16.86 -22.95 -5.28
CA GLU A 198 -16.12 -23.86 -4.41
C GLU A 198 -15.03 -23.15 -3.61
N ALA A 199 -14.34 -22.18 -4.22
CA ALA A 199 -13.36 -21.32 -3.53
C ALA A 199 -13.97 -20.45 -2.43
N GLY A 200 -15.31 -20.39 -2.34
CA GLY A 200 -16.02 -19.67 -1.29
C GLY A 200 -16.15 -18.18 -1.54
N ILE A 201 -16.37 -17.77 -2.80
CA ILE A 201 -16.53 -16.36 -3.19
C ILE A 201 -17.56 -15.61 -2.36
N ALA A 202 -18.61 -16.28 -1.86
CA ALA A 202 -19.66 -15.69 -1.04
C ALA A 202 -19.15 -15.01 0.25
N GLU A 203 -18.07 -15.53 0.82
CA GLU A 203 -17.47 -15.07 2.08
C GLU A 203 -16.13 -14.36 1.86
N ALA A 204 -15.61 -14.37 0.64
CA ALA A 204 -14.33 -13.75 0.32
C ALA A 204 -14.35 -12.23 0.52
N ASP A 205 -13.28 -11.69 1.09
CA ASP A 205 -13.01 -10.26 1.18
C ASP A 205 -12.54 -9.70 -0.16
N SER A 206 -11.66 -10.45 -0.84
CA SER A 206 -11.01 -9.98 -2.05
C SER A 206 -10.84 -11.07 -3.10
N LEU A 207 -10.85 -10.67 -4.37
CA LEU A 207 -10.54 -11.48 -5.54
C LEU A 207 -9.40 -10.82 -6.31
N ILE A 208 -8.28 -11.52 -6.46
CA ILE A 208 -7.18 -11.13 -7.34
C ILE A 208 -7.34 -11.84 -8.68
N ILE A 209 -7.25 -11.10 -9.78
CA ILE A 209 -7.21 -11.63 -11.15
C ILE A 209 -5.83 -11.27 -11.73
N GLY A 210 -4.96 -12.26 -11.89
CA GLY A 210 -3.57 -12.05 -12.29
C GLY A 210 -2.91 -13.27 -12.93
N GLY A 211 -1.59 -13.21 -13.13
CA GLY A 211 -0.86 -14.26 -13.86
C GLY A 211 -1.10 -14.18 -15.38
N ILE A 212 -1.39 -12.97 -15.87
CA ILE A 212 -1.69 -12.68 -17.29
C ILE A 212 -0.58 -11.86 -17.95
N GLU A 213 0.54 -11.64 -17.24
CA GLU A 213 1.64 -10.78 -17.67
C GLU A 213 2.40 -11.35 -18.88
N LYS A 214 2.41 -12.68 -19.04
CA LYS A 214 3.08 -13.37 -20.16
C LYS A 214 2.22 -13.42 -21.43
N GLU A 215 0.92 -13.28 -21.29
CA GLU A 215 -0.02 -13.28 -22.41
C GLU A 215 0.10 -11.99 -23.21
N ASP A 216 -0.37 -11.99 -24.46
CA ASP A 216 -0.49 -10.74 -25.19
C ASP A 216 -1.54 -9.81 -24.55
N ALA A 217 -1.44 -8.50 -24.81
CA ALA A 217 -2.29 -7.52 -24.15
C ALA A 217 -3.80 -7.75 -24.36
N LYS A 218 -4.22 -8.28 -25.51
CA LYS A 218 -5.63 -8.59 -25.79
C LYS A 218 -6.07 -9.85 -25.09
N GLU A 219 -5.24 -10.88 -25.09
CA GLU A 219 -5.52 -12.14 -24.39
C GLU A 219 -5.62 -11.94 -22.88
N ALA A 220 -4.65 -11.23 -22.29
CA ALA A 220 -4.66 -10.83 -20.88
C ALA A 220 -5.96 -10.09 -20.49
N ASP A 221 -6.32 -9.06 -21.25
CA ASP A 221 -7.54 -8.27 -21.03
C ASP A 221 -8.82 -9.13 -21.21
N THR A 222 -8.80 -10.08 -22.14
CA THR A 222 -9.92 -11.01 -22.37
C THR A 222 -10.14 -11.93 -21.17
N LEU A 223 -9.07 -12.44 -20.57
CA LEU A 223 -9.14 -13.26 -19.36
C LEU A 223 -9.70 -12.47 -18.17
N LEU A 224 -9.27 -11.21 -18.00
CA LEU A 224 -9.82 -10.31 -16.99
C LEU A 224 -11.34 -10.13 -17.19
N LEU A 225 -11.77 -9.72 -18.38
CA LEU A 225 -13.18 -9.47 -18.68
C LEU A 225 -14.03 -10.74 -18.53
N SER A 226 -13.51 -11.89 -18.95
CA SER A 226 -14.18 -13.18 -18.80
C SER A 226 -14.41 -13.52 -17.33
N MET A 227 -13.39 -13.31 -16.49
CA MET A 227 -13.50 -13.51 -15.05
C MET A 227 -14.51 -12.55 -14.40
N LEU A 228 -14.59 -11.29 -14.84
CA LEU A 228 -15.60 -10.33 -14.37
C LEU A 228 -17.03 -10.78 -14.72
N LEU A 229 -17.24 -11.39 -15.88
CA LEU A 229 -18.55 -11.94 -16.28
C LEU A 229 -18.94 -13.16 -15.43
N VAL A 230 -17.99 -14.05 -15.17
CA VAL A 230 -18.21 -15.22 -14.29
C VAL A 230 -18.51 -14.77 -12.87
N LEU A 231 -17.79 -13.75 -12.41
CA LEU A 231 -18.02 -13.13 -11.10
C LEU A 231 -19.43 -12.55 -11.00
N GLN A 232 -19.98 -11.98 -12.08
CA GLN A 232 -21.38 -11.50 -12.08
C GLN A 232 -22.37 -12.61 -11.75
N ASP A 233 -22.28 -13.76 -12.43
CA ASP A 233 -23.17 -14.89 -12.15
C ASP A 233 -22.93 -15.44 -10.74
N ALA A 234 -21.67 -15.52 -10.29
CA ALA A 234 -21.33 -15.97 -8.94
C ALA A 234 -21.96 -15.07 -7.85
N LEU A 235 -21.86 -13.75 -8.00
CA LEU A 235 -22.38 -12.80 -7.02
C LEU A 235 -23.92 -12.75 -7.02
N LEU A 236 -24.57 -12.89 -8.18
CA LEU A 236 -26.04 -13.00 -8.25
C LEU A 236 -26.57 -14.21 -7.47
N ARG A 237 -25.78 -15.29 -7.38
CA ARG A 237 -26.10 -16.50 -6.59
C ARG A 237 -25.74 -16.36 -5.11
N CYS A 238 -25.08 -15.28 -4.71
CA CYS A 238 -24.63 -15.01 -3.34
C CYS A 238 -25.31 -13.75 -2.74
N PRO A 239 -26.64 -13.75 -2.50
CA PRO A 239 -27.37 -12.53 -2.12
C PRO A 239 -27.11 -12.01 -0.69
N LYS A 240 -26.43 -12.77 0.17
CA LYS A 240 -26.27 -12.47 1.61
C LYS A 240 -24.82 -12.15 2.01
N ARG A 241 -24.12 -11.35 1.21
CA ARG A 241 -22.77 -10.89 1.54
C ARG A 241 -22.79 -9.88 2.70
N ARG A 242 -21.78 -9.96 3.57
CA ARG A 242 -21.62 -9.04 4.73
C ARG A 242 -20.98 -7.72 4.34
N HIS A 243 -20.10 -7.74 3.35
CA HIS A 243 -19.40 -6.58 2.81
C HIS A 243 -19.22 -6.74 1.28
N PRO A 244 -18.98 -5.63 0.57
CA PRO A 244 -18.60 -5.68 -0.84
C PRO A 244 -17.38 -6.59 -1.04
N LEU A 245 -17.33 -7.32 -2.16
CA LEU A 245 -16.11 -8.00 -2.60
C LEU A 245 -15.14 -6.95 -3.16
N HIS A 246 -13.87 -7.01 -2.82
CA HIS A 246 -12.86 -6.17 -3.44
C HIS A 246 -12.15 -6.91 -4.59
N VAL A 247 -12.24 -6.41 -5.81
CA VAL A 247 -11.67 -7.04 -7.01
C VAL A 247 -10.43 -6.27 -7.44
N ILE A 248 -9.33 -6.98 -7.65
CA ILE A 248 -8.06 -6.41 -8.08
C ILE A 248 -7.65 -7.15 -9.35
N GLY A 249 -7.52 -6.42 -10.44
CA GLY A 249 -7.20 -7.00 -11.74
C GLY A 249 -6.08 -6.23 -12.41
N LEU A 250 -5.30 -6.92 -13.24
CA LEU A 250 -4.39 -6.25 -14.16
C LEU A 250 -5.10 -5.99 -15.48
N ILE A 251 -4.92 -4.81 -16.05
CA ILE A 251 -5.39 -4.44 -17.37
C ILE A 251 -4.26 -3.82 -18.17
N ARG A 252 -4.12 -4.20 -19.43
CA ARG A 252 -2.96 -3.83 -20.26
C ARG A 252 -3.28 -2.73 -21.26
N ARG A 253 -4.56 -2.53 -21.58
CA ARG A 253 -4.98 -1.51 -22.55
C ARG A 253 -6.00 -0.54 -21.95
N ALA A 254 -5.74 0.75 -22.13
CA ALA A 254 -6.62 1.82 -21.68
C ALA A 254 -8.03 1.75 -22.31
N GLU A 255 -8.16 1.26 -23.55
CA GLU A 255 -9.47 1.12 -24.19
C GLU A 255 -10.34 0.04 -23.52
N THR A 256 -9.70 -1.01 -22.98
CA THR A 256 -10.39 -2.09 -22.26
C THR A 256 -10.89 -1.61 -20.89
N THR A 257 -10.22 -0.63 -20.28
CA THR A 257 -10.59 -0.07 -18.97
C THR A 257 -12.04 0.42 -18.92
N GLN A 258 -12.52 1.06 -20.00
CA GLN A 258 -13.91 1.52 -20.09
C GLN A 258 -14.90 0.35 -20.06
N VAL A 259 -14.59 -0.74 -20.76
CA VAL A 259 -15.44 -1.94 -20.80
C VAL A 259 -15.42 -2.65 -19.44
N ALA A 260 -14.25 -2.78 -18.82
CA ALA A 260 -14.12 -3.38 -17.51
C ALA A 260 -14.89 -2.59 -16.45
N ASN A 261 -14.75 -1.26 -16.43
CA ASN A 261 -15.53 -0.39 -15.52
C ASN A 261 -17.04 -0.50 -15.77
N TYR A 262 -17.47 -0.58 -17.03
CA TYR A 262 -18.87 -0.82 -17.36
C TYR A 262 -19.40 -2.15 -16.80
N LEU A 263 -18.61 -3.22 -16.86
CA LEU A 263 -18.98 -4.51 -16.27
C LEU A 263 -19.03 -4.42 -14.74
N LEU A 264 -18.04 -3.78 -14.11
CA LEU A 264 -17.96 -3.57 -12.66
C LEU A 264 -19.16 -2.76 -12.14
N ASP A 265 -19.56 -1.70 -12.83
CA ASP A 265 -20.75 -0.91 -12.49
C ASP A 265 -22.03 -1.76 -12.53
N ARG A 266 -22.11 -2.71 -13.49
CA ARG A 266 -23.22 -3.66 -13.60
C ARG A 266 -23.19 -4.78 -12.56
N LEU A 267 -22.06 -5.04 -11.90
CA LEU A 267 -22.01 -5.97 -10.75
C LEU A 267 -22.82 -5.44 -9.56
N GLY A 268 -23.25 -4.18 -9.60
CA GLY A 268 -24.18 -3.57 -8.66
C GLY A 268 -23.49 -2.63 -7.69
N GLN A 269 -24.05 -1.42 -7.54
CA GLN A 269 -23.60 -0.40 -6.60
C GLN A 269 -23.66 -0.96 -5.17
N GLY A 270 -22.50 -1.30 -4.61
CA GLY A 270 -22.35 -1.80 -3.24
C GLY A 270 -22.10 -3.31 -3.09
N LEU A 271 -22.07 -4.09 -4.18
CA LEU A 271 -21.67 -5.50 -4.12
C LEU A 271 -20.17 -5.71 -4.34
N VAL A 272 -19.56 -4.82 -5.12
CA VAL A 272 -18.14 -4.89 -5.51
C VAL A 272 -17.49 -3.52 -5.38
N THR A 273 -16.21 -3.53 -5.00
CA THR A 273 -15.28 -2.43 -5.21
C THR A 273 -14.15 -2.97 -6.08
N ALA A 274 -13.54 -2.14 -6.93
CA ALA A 274 -12.53 -2.64 -7.85
C ALA A 274 -11.37 -1.69 -8.05
N GLU A 275 -10.17 -2.26 -8.17
CA GLU A 275 -8.95 -1.58 -8.57
C GLU A 275 -8.35 -2.30 -9.77
N LEU A 276 -8.45 -1.67 -10.94
CA LEU A 276 -7.82 -2.15 -12.16
C LEU A 276 -6.47 -1.46 -12.30
N LEU A 277 -5.41 -2.26 -12.23
CA LEU A 277 -4.04 -1.80 -12.28
C LEU A 277 -3.50 -1.87 -13.71
N GLN A 278 -2.83 -0.82 -14.13
CA GLN A 278 -2.10 -0.74 -15.41
C GLN A 278 -0.59 -0.73 -15.11
N PRO A 279 0.09 -1.89 -15.09
CA PRO A 279 1.51 -2.00 -14.80
C PRO A 279 2.39 -1.04 -15.60
N ASP A 280 2.13 -0.95 -16.90
CA ASP A 280 2.95 -0.17 -17.84
C ASP A 280 2.84 1.33 -17.57
N GLU A 281 1.67 1.81 -17.12
CA GLU A 281 1.46 3.21 -16.72
C GLU A 281 2.18 3.54 -15.41
N LEU A 282 2.14 2.65 -14.42
CA LEU A 282 2.87 2.82 -13.16
C LEU A 282 4.37 2.96 -13.42
N VAL A 283 4.94 2.04 -14.21
CA VAL A 283 6.38 2.07 -14.54
C VAL A 283 6.73 3.31 -15.34
N SER A 284 5.89 3.69 -16.32
CA SER A 284 6.10 4.86 -17.15
C SER A 284 6.03 6.16 -16.34
N GLY A 285 5.08 6.29 -15.41
CA GLY A 285 4.97 7.43 -14.49
C GLY A 285 6.20 7.56 -13.59
N MET A 286 6.67 6.45 -13.02
CA MET A 286 7.93 6.43 -12.26
C MET A 286 9.12 6.91 -13.11
N MET A 287 9.27 6.37 -14.33
CA MET A 287 10.38 6.72 -15.21
C MET A 287 10.37 8.19 -15.62
N ALA A 288 9.18 8.76 -15.85
CA ALA A 288 9.03 10.18 -16.13
C ALA A 288 9.52 11.05 -14.97
N GLN A 289 9.12 10.73 -13.73
CA GLN A 289 9.58 11.44 -12.54
C GLN A 289 11.09 11.30 -12.31
N ILE A 290 11.64 10.09 -12.48
CA ILE A 290 13.08 9.83 -12.35
C ILE A 290 13.87 10.59 -13.42
N ALA A 291 13.35 10.70 -14.64
CA ALA A 291 13.97 11.46 -15.71
C ALA A 291 13.99 12.96 -15.39
N ALA A 292 12.97 13.48 -14.69
CA ALA A 292 12.91 14.88 -14.25
C ALA A 292 13.85 15.18 -13.07
N ASP A 293 13.95 14.28 -12.08
CA ASP A 293 14.86 14.39 -10.94
C ASP A 293 15.45 13.01 -10.59
N PRO A 294 16.70 12.71 -10.99
CA PRO A 294 17.34 11.41 -10.73
C PRO A 294 17.45 11.04 -9.25
N LEU A 295 17.36 11.99 -8.32
CA LEU A 295 17.36 11.70 -6.88
C LEU A 295 16.12 10.90 -6.46
N LEU A 296 15.03 10.99 -7.22
CA LEU A 296 13.80 10.23 -6.96
C LEU A 296 13.94 8.73 -7.26
N ALA A 297 14.98 8.29 -7.98
CA ALA A 297 15.16 6.90 -8.36
C ALA A 297 15.15 5.96 -7.14
N GLN A 298 15.90 6.30 -6.10
CA GLN A 298 15.96 5.48 -4.88
C GLN A 298 14.62 5.48 -4.14
N LEU A 299 13.98 6.65 -4.04
CA LEU A 299 12.69 6.80 -3.37
C LEU A 299 11.61 5.99 -4.07
N LEU A 300 11.36 6.23 -5.36
CA LEU A 300 10.28 5.60 -6.11
C LEU A 300 10.49 4.09 -6.25
N THR A 301 11.73 3.64 -6.46
CA THR A 301 12.03 2.20 -6.51
C THR A 301 11.76 1.52 -5.17
N SER A 302 12.18 2.15 -4.06
CA SER A 302 11.90 1.63 -2.72
C SER A 302 10.40 1.63 -2.44
N PHE A 303 9.70 2.70 -2.79
CA PHE A 303 8.28 2.87 -2.50
C PHE A 303 7.39 1.81 -3.16
N ILE A 304 7.75 1.35 -4.37
CA ILE A 304 6.93 0.43 -5.18
C ILE A 304 7.43 -1.02 -5.14
N TYR A 305 8.73 -1.23 -5.01
CA TYR A 305 9.34 -2.56 -5.10
C TYR A 305 9.96 -3.07 -3.80
N SER A 306 10.22 -2.21 -2.81
CA SER A 306 10.81 -2.64 -1.54
C SER A 306 9.74 -3.12 -0.57
N SER A 307 9.92 -4.33 -0.05
CA SER A 307 9.16 -4.86 1.07
C SER A 307 9.88 -4.64 2.40
N GLU A 308 10.69 -3.59 2.55
CA GLU A 308 11.45 -3.31 3.77
C GLU A 308 11.33 -1.84 4.14
N GLY A 309 11.11 -1.59 5.44
CA GLY A 309 10.99 -0.25 6.00
C GLY A 309 9.56 0.27 6.05
N GLN A 310 9.41 1.56 5.75
CA GLN A 310 8.12 2.25 5.81
C GLN A 310 7.32 2.03 4.54
N GLU A 311 6.07 1.62 4.70
CA GLU A 311 5.14 1.34 3.62
C GLU A 311 3.89 2.21 3.78
N ILE A 312 3.05 2.27 2.73
CA ILE A 312 1.75 2.92 2.83
C ILE A 312 0.75 1.96 3.50
N TYR A 313 0.06 2.45 4.52
CA TYR A 313 -1.06 1.79 5.14
C TYR A 313 -2.32 2.65 5.08
N LEU A 314 -3.46 1.98 4.91
CA LEU A 314 -4.79 2.58 5.00
C LEU A 314 -5.38 2.28 6.37
N ARG A 315 -5.55 3.31 7.18
CA ARG A 315 -6.06 3.19 8.56
C ARG A 315 -7.47 3.78 8.65
N PRO A 316 -8.43 3.11 9.31
CA PRO A 316 -9.72 3.72 9.58
C PRO A 316 -9.54 4.92 10.54
N PRO A 317 -10.32 6.00 10.39
CA PRO A 317 -10.26 7.16 11.28
C PRO A 317 -10.42 6.82 12.78
N SER A 318 -11.17 5.75 13.09
CA SER A 318 -11.35 5.22 14.44
C SER A 318 -10.03 4.90 15.16
N ASN A 319 -8.97 4.56 14.44
CA ASN A 319 -7.65 4.28 15.04
C ASN A 319 -7.04 5.51 15.75
N TYR A 320 -7.45 6.71 15.33
CA TYR A 320 -6.95 7.97 15.86
C TYR A 320 -7.94 8.63 16.83
N GLN A 321 -9.01 7.92 17.22
CA GLN A 321 -10.08 8.43 18.08
C GLN A 321 -10.70 9.75 17.57
N LEU A 322 -10.76 9.92 16.25
CA LEU A 322 -11.45 11.05 15.64
C LEU A 322 -12.96 10.88 15.87
N PRO A 323 -13.65 11.84 16.52
CA PRO A 323 -15.08 11.71 16.74
C PRO A 323 -15.84 11.98 15.43
N ASP A 324 -16.76 11.09 15.07
CA ASP A 324 -17.50 11.08 13.79
C ASP A 324 -18.23 12.41 13.45
N ASP A 325 -18.57 13.22 14.47
CA ASP A 325 -19.36 14.46 14.32
C ASP A 325 -18.53 15.76 14.37
N THR A 326 -17.20 15.68 14.42
CA THR A 326 -16.35 16.88 14.59
C THR A 326 -15.49 17.13 13.36
N GLU A 327 -15.42 18.39 12.94
CA GLU A 327 -14.41 18.82 11.98
C GLU A 327 -13.02 18.73 12.61
N CYS A 328 -12.09 18.11 11.90
CA CYS A 328 -10.70 17.97 12.26
C CYS A 328 -9.84 18.61 11.17
N THR A 329 -8.80 19.35 11.55
CA THR A 329 -7.83 19.82 10.57
C THR A 329 -6.86 18.70 10.18
N PHE A 330 -6.34 18.74 8.95
CA PHE A 330 -5.30 17.80 8.55
C PHE A 330 -4.06 17.87 9.46
N GLN A 331 -3.75 19.06 10.02
CA GLN A 331 -2.70 19.22 11.03
C GLN A 331 -2.98 18.45 12.33
N GLN A 332 -4.21 18.46 12.83
CA GLN A 332 -4.59 17.69 14.03
C GLN A 332 -4.48 16.18 13.77
N LEU A 333 -4.97 15.71 12.62
CA LEU A 333 -4.81 14.33 12.18
C LEU A 333 -3.32 13.95 12.08
N SER A 334 -2.49 14.79 11.45
CA SER A 334 -1.06 14.55 11.32
C SER A 334 -0.35 14.42 12.67
N GLU A 335 -0.74 15.20 13.67
CA GLU A 335 -0.24 15.05 15.05
C GLU A 335 -0.69 13.75 15.71
N LEU A 336 -1.94 13.33 15.51
CA LEU A 336 -2.45 12.05 16.02
C LEU A 336 -1.70 10.86 15.40
N CYS A 337 -1.44 10.89 14.09
CA CYS A 337 -0.62 9.88 13.41
C CYS A 337 0.82 9.88 13.95
N ARG A 338 1.42 11.06 14.15
CA ARG A 338 2.77 11.19 14.70
C ARG A 338 2.90 10.58 16.10
N LEU A 339 1.89 10.72 16.96
CA LEU A 339 1.89 10.09 18.29
C LEU A 339 1.96 8.55 18.21
N ARG A 340 1.57 7.96 17.07
CA ARG A 340 1.69 6.53 16.77
C ARG A 340 2.94 6.18 15.95
N GLN A 341 3.88 7.12 15.80
CA GLN A 341 5.05 6.99 14.93
C GLN A 341 4.68 6.77 13.45
N GLU A 342 3.60 7.39 13.00
CA GLU A 342 3.15 7.36 11.61
C GLU A 342 3.24 8.77 10.98
N THR A 343 3.36 8.84 9.66
CA THR A 343 3.29 10.09 8.90
C THR A 343 2.04 10.09 8.01
N ALA A 344 1.05 10.92 8.36
CA ALA A 344 -0.13 11.11 7.53
C ALA A 344 0.24 11.82 6.22
N ILE A 345 -0.07 11.20 5.08
CA ILE A 345 0.19 11.75 3.75
C ILE A 345 -1.08 12.12 2.99
N GLY A 346 -2.25 11.70 3.48
CA GLY A 346 -3.54 12.02 2.86
C GLY A 346 -4.68 11.18 3.41
N PHE A 347 -5.77 11.10 2.65
CA PHE A 347 -6.91 10.21 2.94
C PHE A 347 -7.62 9.79 1.64
N ILE A 348 -8.40 8.71 1.73
CA ILE A 348 -9.38 8.29 0.72
C ILE A 348 -10.75 8.55 1.31
N ALA A 349 -11.55 9.35 0.61
CA ALA A 349 -12.93 9.63 0.94
C ALA A 349 -13.81 8.38 0.75
N LYS A 350 -14.94 8.29 1.46
CA LYS A 350 -15.97 7.27 1.25
C LYS A 350 -16.37 7.12 -0.23
N GLU A 351 -16.39 8.23 -0.97
CA GLU A 351 -16.72 8.27 -2.40
C GLU A 351 -15.60 7.71 -3.30
N GLY A 352 -14.44 7.34 -2.73
CA GLY A 352 -13.28 6.78 -3.43
C GLY A 352 -12.24 7.83 -3.85
N GLY A 353 -12.54 9.13 -3.68
CA GLY A 353 -11.61 10.21 -4.01
C GLY A 353 -10.36 10.18 -3.11
N VAL A 354 -9.19 10.08 -3.72
CA VAL A 354 -7.89 10.16 -3.05
C VAL A 354 -7.47 11.62 -2.95
N GLU A 355 -7.15 12.09 -1.74
CA GLU A 355 -6.58 13.41 -1.52
C GLU A 355 -5.23 13.27 -0.81
N LEU A 356 -4.16 13.60 -1.52
CA LEU A 356 -2.79 13.57 -1.02
C LEU A 356 -2.28 14.96 -0.71
N SER A 357 -1.34 15.04 0.24
CA SER A 357 -0.78 16.29 0.75
C SER A 357 -1.82 17.42 0.96
N PRO A 358 -2.94 17.20 1.69
CA PRO A 358 -3.88 18.28 1.99
C PRO A 358 -3.18 19.43 2.72
N SER A 359 -3.69 20.66 2.56
CA SER A 359 -3.23 21.77 3.38
C SER A 359 -3.42 21.45 4.86
N MET A 360 -2.43 21.75 5.70
CA MET A 360 -2.50 21.52 7.16
C MET A 360 -3.72 22.20 7.82
N ARG A 361 -4.25 23.27 7.20
CA ARG A 361 -5.43 24.00 7.69
C ARG A 361 -6.75 23.52 7.09
N SER A 362 -6.73 22.63 6.09
CA SER A 362 -7.96 22.07 5.54
C SER A 362 -8.70 21.35 6.66
N THR A 363 -10.01 21.58 6.72
CA THR A 363 -10.91 20.97 7.70
C THR A 363 -11.76 19.95 6.99
N ARG A 364 -11.95 18.81 7.64
CA ARG A 364 -12.81 17.75 7.14
C ARG A 364 -13.46 17.01 8.29
N ARG A 365 -14.68 16.55 8.06
CA ARG A 365 -15.32 15.54 8.91
C ARG A 365 -15.01 14.16 8.35
N PHE A 366 -14.36 13.33 9.15
CA PHE A 366 -14.06 11.95 8.78
C PHE A 366 -15.17 11.02 9.28
N CYS A 367 -15.51 10.03 8.47
CA CYS A 367 -16.40 8.93 8.83
C CYS A 367 -15.66 7.59 8.80
N ASN A 368 -16.21 6.56 9.44
CA ASN A 368 -15.58 5.23 9.49
C ASN A 368 -15.40 4.53 8.12
N SER A 369 -16.06 5.04 7.07
CA SER A 369 -15.85 4.57 5.69
C SER A 369 -14.65 5.22 5.00
N ASP A 370 -14.16 6.36 5.48
CA ASP A 370 -12.93 6.97 4.97
C ASP A 370 -11.70 6.11 5.36
N ARG A 371 -10.58 6.39 4.71
CA ARG A 371 -9.28 5.77 5.02
C ARG A 371 -8.23 6.85 5.14
N ILE A 372 -7.52 6.89 6.26
CA ILE A 372 -6.35 7.75 6.42
C ILE A 372 -5.16 7.04 5.78
N ILE A 373 -4.43 7.75 4.92
CA ILE A 373 -3.24 7.24 4.24
C ILE A 373 -2.03 7.65 5.08
N VAL A 374 -1.27 6.67 5.56
CA VAL A 374 -0.08 6.91 6.38
C VAL A 374 1.13 6.16 5.85
N LEU A 375 2.31 6.76 6.00
CA LEU A 375 3.58 6.04 6.01
C LEU A 375 3.81 5.50 7.42
N ALA A 376 3.97 4.19 7.52
CA ALA A 376 4.21 3.52 8.79
C ALA A 376 5.14 2.32 8.57
N ASP A 377 5.85 1.95 9.62
CA ASP A 377 6.59 0.70 9.62
C ASP A 377 5.57 -0.43 9.67
N SER A 378 5.95 -1.55 9.09
CA SER A 378 5.46 -2.88 9.44
C SER A 378 5.73 -3.25 10.92
N GLY A 379 5.40 -2.38 11.89
CA GLY A 379 5.48 -2.64 13.33
C GLY A 379 4.40 -3.65 13.78
N PRO A 380 4.63 -4.39 14.89
CA PRO A 380 4.16 -5.75 15.12
C PRO A 380 2.64 -5.86 15.31
N ALA A 381 1.89 -5.93 14.20
CA ALA A 381 0.57 -6.55 14.21
C ALA A 381 0.64 -8.07 13.98
N PHE A 382 1.85 -8.61 13.77
CA PHE A 382 2.07 -9.99 13.30
C PHE A 382 3.17 -10.78 14.02
N CYS A 383 3.92 -10.18 14.93
CA CYS A 383 4.96 -10.88 15.68
C CYS A 383 4.50 -11.21 17.10
N SER A 384 3.82 -12.35 17.23
CA SER A 384 4.02 -13.24 18.38
C SER A 384 4.51 -14.58 17.83
N LEU A 385 5.70 -14.57 17.22
CA LEU A 385 6.46 -15.79 16.99
C LEU A 385 7.57 -15.82 18.03
N ASP A 386 7.63 -16.92 18.78
CA ASP A 386 8.66 -17.21 19.75
C ASP A 386 10.06 -16.99 19.13
N PRO A 387 11.01 -16.40 19.87
CA PRO A 387 12.38 -16.14 19.40
C PRO A 387 13.24 -17.40 19.19
N SER A 388 12.61 -18.59 19.10
CA SER A 388 13.28 -19.88 18.88
C SER A 388 13.16 -20.42 17.46
N VAL A 389 12.59 -19.68 16.52
CA VAL A 389 12.50 -20.11 15.11
C VAL A 389 13.56 -19.39 14.29
N ASP A 390 14.72 -20.04 14.20
CA ASP A 390 15.82 -19.66 13.32
C ASP A 390 15.39 -19.92 11.86
N LEU A 391 15.21 -18.87 11.05
CA LEU A 391 14.90 -18.96 9.62
C LEU A 391 16.17 -18.89 8.74
N SER A 392 17.36 -18.96 9.34
CA SER A 392 18.61 -19.11 8.61
C SER A 392 18.98 -20.60 8.47
N SER A 393 18.45 -21.27 7.45
CA SER A 393 19.08 -22.50 6.96
C SER A 393 19.04 -22.56 5.43
N SER A 394 20.21 -22.22 4.86
CA SER A 394 20.82 -22.79 3.65
C SER A 394 20.00 -22.82 2.36
N VAL A 395 20.20 -21.79 1.52
CA VAL A 395 20.19 -21.97 0.06
C VAL A 395 21.63 -22.23 -0.35
N ASP A 396 21.95 -23.49 -0.69
CA ASP A 396 23.16 -23.84 -1.42
C ASP A 396 23.08 -23.20 -2.81
N ILE A 397 24.00 -22.27 -3.10
CA ILE A 397 24.19 -21.71 -4.43
C ILE A 397 25.05 -22.72 -5.20
N PRO A 398 24.60 -23.29 -6.33
CA PRO A 398 25.44 -24.17 -7.12
C PRO A 398 26.58 -23.37 -7.77
N ASP A 399 27.81 -23.83 -7.55
CA ASP A 399 29.05 -23.31 -8.15
C ASP A 399 28.93 -23.29 -9.68
N VAL A 400 29.10 -22.11 -10.26
CA VAL A 400 29.21 -21.94 -11.71
C VAL A 400 30.59 -22.40 -12.15
N ASP A 401 30.57 -23.54 -12.84
CA ASP A 401 31.71 -24.21 -13.47
C ASP A 401 32.50 -23.26 -14.39
N ARG A 402 33.73 -22.92 -13.99
CA ARG A 402 34.70 -22.21 -14.84
C ARG A 402 35.41 -23.23 -15.73
N SER A 403 34.77 -23.65 -16.81
CA SER A 403 35.44 -24.43 -17.85
C SER A 403 36.25 -23.53 -18.80
N ASN A 404 37.56 -23.69 -18.71
CA ASN A 404 38.63 -23.24 -19.58
C ASN A 404 38.29 -23.05 -21.07
N SER A 405 38.64 -21.89 -21.62
CA SER A 405 39.01 -21.74 -23.03
C SER A 405 40.32 -20.96 -23.15
N HIS A 406 41.44 -21.69 -23.16
CA HIS A 406 42.71 -21.17 -23.68
C HIS A 406 42.74 -21.35 -25.21
N PRO A 407 43.11 -20.32 -26.00
CA PRO A 407 43.42 -20.51 -27.41
C PRO A 407 44.88 -20.98 -27.54
N SER A 408 45.10 -22.04 -28.31
CA SER A 408 46.43 -22.49 -28.71
C SER A 408 46.64 -22.23 -30.20
N LYS A 409 47.58 -21.33 -30.49
CA LYS A 409 48.30 -21.04 -31.74
C LYS A 409 47.55 -20.46 -32.93
#